data_AF-A0A2M7EB96-F1
#
_entry.id   AF-A0A2M7EB96-F1
#
_cell.length_a   1.000
_cell.length_b   1.000
_cell.length_c   1.000
_cell.angle_alpha   90.00
_cell.angle_beta   90.00
_cell.angle_gamma   90.00
#
_symmetry.space_group_name_H-M   'P 1'
#
loop_
_entity.id
_entity.type
_entity.pdbx_description
1 polymer ?
#
loop_
_entity_poly.entity_id
_entity_poly.type
_entity_poly.pdbx_seq_one_letter_code
_entity_poly.pdbx_strand_id
1 'polypeptide(L)'
;LKDRSRYGLSLVLGAAEVKLLDIVSAFGVFSQEGVKRETIGILKVEDGNGRILEEYKDQGQKVLSEQVAREINDILSDNNARAPVFGLHSPLLLGDRPAAAKTGTSQDPNDETKAKDAWVIGYTPSLVAGVWTGNNDNTPIEKGGAGVMAAGPIWHDFMTQALKDAPIETFNKPDPIITDKPILNGQRQIHEILYWLNKDDPQGAPPEKPDSDPQFKNWETALQNWL
;
A
#
# COMPACT_ATOMS: atom_id res chain seq x y z
N LEU A 1 11.15 4.26 13.11
CA LEU A 1 10.00 5.18 13.34
C LEU A 1 9.73 5.55 14.81
N LYS A 2 10.65 5.31 15.78
CA LYS A 2 10.37 5.58 17.22
C LYS A 2 10.54 7.04 17.64
N ASP A 3 11.35 7.81 16.90
CA ASP A 3 11.56 9.23 17.14
C ASP A 3 10.68 10.07 16.21
N ARG A 4 9.58 10.62 16.76
CA ARG A 4 8.60 11.42 15.99
C ARG A 4 9.20 12.74 15.49
N SER A 5 10.25 13.26 16.12
CA SER A 5 10.86 14.54 15.73
C SER A 5 11.53 14.50 14.35
N ARG A 6 11.86 13.29 13.86
CA ARG A 6 12.44 13.07 12.54
C ARG A 6 11.43 13.06 11.39
N TYR A 7 10.13 13.15 11.67
CA TYR A 7 9.08 13.03 10.66
C TYR A 7 8.20 14.28 10.65
N GLY A 8 7.96 14.80 9.44
CA GLY A 8 7.05 15.91 9.20
C GLY A 8 5.89 15.51 8.31
N LEU A 9 5.23 16.50 7.71
CA LEU A 9 4.08 16.29 6.81
C LEU A 9 4.40 15.35 5.64
N SER A 10 5.65 15.34 5.17
CA SER A 10 6.12 14.47 4.08
C SER A 10 6.16 12.98 4.42
N LEU A 11 5.88 12.58 5.67
CA LEU A 11 5.78 11.17 6.04
C LEU A 11 4.78 10.42 5.16
N VAL A 12 3.66 11.06 4.81
CA VAL A 12 2.62 10.46 3.94
C VAL A 12 3.10 10.22 2.51
N LEU A 13 4.19 10.87 2.08
CA LEU A 13 4.84 10.68 0.80
C LEU A 13 6.01 9.67 0.87
N GLY A 14 6.27 9.08 2.04
CA GLY A 14 7.33 8.09 2.22
C GLY A 14 8.70 8.69 2.55
N ALA A 15 8.77 9.88 3.15
CA ALA A 15 10.04 10.50 3.56
C ALA A 15 10.75 9.82 4.75
N ALA A 16 10.34 8.60 5.13
CA ALA A 16 10.90 7.84 6.23
C ALA A 16 11.69 6.63 5.73
N GLU A 17 12.94 6.51 6.17
CA GLU A 17 13.79 5.37 5.88
C GLU A 17 13.32 4.12 6.66
N VAL A 18 13.24 2.99 5.95
CA VAL A 18 12.89 1.68 6.50
C VAL A 18 13.73 0.59 5.86
N LYS A 19 13.91 -0.54 6.55
CA LYS A 19 14.50 -1.72 5.93
C LYS A 19 13.46 -2.38 5.02
N LEU A 20 13.90 -2.93 3.89
CA LEU A 20 13.03 -3.67 2.98
C LEU A 20 12.28 -4.80 3.71
N LEU A 21 12.96 -5.51 4.61
CA LEU A 21 12.35 -6.60 5.37
C LEU A 21 11.22 -6.10 6.32
N ASP A 22 11.41 -4.93 6.92
CA ASP A 22 10.42 -4.35 7.85
C ASP A 22 9.14 -3.97 7.10
N ILE A 23 9.26 -3.35 5.92
CA ILE A 23 8.09 -2.97 5.12
C ILE A 23 7.40 -4.18 4.47
N VAL A 24 8.15 -5.20 4.04
CA VAL A 24 7.58 -6.47 3.56
C VAL A 24 6.80 -7.16 4.68
N SER A 25 7.37 -7.24 5.89
CA SER A 25 6.67 -7.77 7.07
C SER A 25 5.39 -6.99 7.37
N ALA A 26 5.43 -5.66 7.29
CA ALA A 26 4.27 -4.81 7.49
C ALA A 26 3.16 -5.07 6.45
N PHE A 27 3.49 -5.24 5.18
CA PHE A 27 2.50 -5.60 4.15
C PHE A 27 1.95 -7.02 4.35
N GLY A 28 2.74 -7.94 4.92
CA GLY A 28 2.29 -9.27 5.35
C GLY A 28 1.18 -9.25 6.39
N VAL A 29 0.98 -8.15 7.11
CA VAL A 29 -0.17 -7.97 8.01
C VAL A 29 -1.47 -7.91 7.20
N PHE A 30 -1.48 -7.24 6.05
CA PHE A 30 -2.68 -7.11 5.21
C PHE A 30 -3.05 -8.44 4.54
N SER A 31 -2.06 -9.18 4.05
CA SER A 31 -2.31 -10.50 3.44
C SER A 31 -2.85 -11.52 4.44
N GLN A 32 -2.50 -11.36 5.73
CA GLN A 32 -2.89 -12.25 6.82
C GLN A 32 -3.99 -11.67 7.70
N GLU A 33 -4.95 -10.94 7.11
CA GLU A 33 -6.17 -10.50 7.79
C GLU A 33 -5.89 -9.69 9.08
N GLY A 34 -4.79 -8.94 9.12
CA GLY A 34 -4.41 -8.09 10.26
C GLY A 34 -3.51 -8.76 11.31
N VAL A 35 -3.03 -9.97 11.07
CA VAL A 35 -2.10 -10.67 11.98
C VAL A 35 -0.65 -10.41 11.59
N LYS A 36 0.12 -9.81 12.50
CA LYS A 36 1.57 -9.65 12.39
C LYS A 36 2.28 -10.91 12.86
N ARG A 37 3.26 -11.36 12.09
CA ARG A 37 4.23 -12.38 12.49
C ARG A 37 5.63 -11.80 12.40
N GLU A 38 6.47 -12.14 13.37
CA GLU A 38 7.86 -11.72 13.34
C GLU A 38 8.59 -12.43 12.20
N THR A 39 9.47 -11.70 11.51
CA THR A 39 10.27 -12.27 10.44
C THR A 39 11.36 -13.14 11.03
N ILE A 40 11.42 -14.40 10.61
CA ILE A 40 12.38 -15.37 11.12
C ILE A 40 13.14 -16.06 9.98
N GLY A 41 14.45 -16.21 10.14
CA GLY A 41 15.32 -16.92 9.17
C GLY A 41 15.70 -18.33 9.61
N ILE A 42 15.52 -18.67 10.90
CA ILE A 42 15.92 -19.95 11.49
C ILE A 42 14.67 -20.59 12.11
N LEU A 43 14.20 -21.70 11.54
CA LEU A 43 13.01 -22.39 12.03
C LEU A 43 13.32 -23.41 13.13
N LYS A 44 14.51 -24.01 13.10
CA LYS A 44 14.89 -25.08 14.01
C LYS A 44 16.41 -25.21 14.11
N VAL A 45 16.91 -25.47 15.31
CA VAL A 45 18.32 -25.78 15.59
C VAL A 45 18.36 -27.12 16.33
N GLU A 46 19.17 -28.06 15.83
CA GLU A 46 19.36 -29.38 16.42
C GLU A 46 20.85 -29.64 16.70
N ASP A 47 21.14 -30.45 17.72
CA ASP A 47 22.49 -30.97 17.94
C ASP A 47 22.80 -32.20 17.06
N GLY A 48 24.03 -32.71 17.12
CA GLY A 48 24.45 -33.87 16.33
C GLY A 48 23.72 -35.19 16.64
N ASN A 49 22.95 -35.24 17.73
CA ASN A 49 22.12 -36.39 18.11
C ASN A 49 20.64 -36.18 17.74
N GLY A 50 20.28 -35.08 17.07
CA GLY A 50 18.90 -34.73 16.71
C GLY A 50 18.09 -34.14 17.88
N ARG A 51 18.73 -33.73 18.98
CA ARG A 51 18.02 -33.02 20.05
C ARG A 51 17.73 -31.60 19.61
N ILE A 52 16.46 -31.21 19.68
CA ILE A 52 16.00 -29.84 19.40
C ILE A 52 16.53 -28.90 20.49
N LEU A 53 17.31 -27.90 20.07
CA LEU A 53 17.84 -26.83 20.91
C LEU A 53 16.95 -25.58 20.84
N GLU A 54 16.46 -25.27 19.64
CA GLU A 54 15.56 -24.15 19.36
C GLU A 54 14.57 -24.56 18.26
N GLU A 55 13.32 -24.13 18.37
CA GLU A 55 12.31 -24.33 17.35
C GLU A 55 11.34 -23.15 17.35
N TYR A 56 11.11 -22.58 16.18
CA TYR A 56 10.14 -21.52 15.98
C TYR A 56 8.75 -21.98 16.39
N LYS A 57 8.07 -21.15 17.19
CA LYS A 57 6.66 -21.31 17.52
C LYS A 57 5.92 -20.12 16.94
N ASP A 58 4.84 -20.39 16.20
CA ASP A 58 4.04 -19.31 15.62
C ASP A 58 3.43 -18.45 16.73
N GLN A 59 3.79 -17.18 16.74
CA GLN A 59 3.32 -16.18 17.71
C GLN A 59 2.72 -14.99 16.97
N GLY A 60 1.68 -15.28 16.18
CA GLY A 60 0.93 -14.24 15.49
C GLY A 60 0.24 -13.28 16.47
N GLN A 61 0.42 -11.97 16.25
CA GLN A 61 -0.25 -10.92 17.00
C GLN A 61 -1.26 -10.20 16.10
N LYS A 62 -2.54 -10.17 16.51
CA LYS A 62 -3.55 -9.34 15.86
C LYS A 62 -3.24 -7.87 16.11
N VAL A 63 -2.94 -7.12 15.06
CA VAL A 63 -2.58 -5.68 15.13
C VAL A 63 -3.52 -4.78 14.34
N LEU A 64 -4.30 -5.36 13.43
CA LEU A 64 -5.39 -4.70 12.70
C LEU A 64 -6.61 -5.62 12.70
N SER A 65 -7.82 -5.06 12.61
CA SER A 65 -9.02 -5.86 12.36
C SER A 65 -8.99 -6.47 10.95
N GLU A 66 -9.71 -7.56 10.77
CA GLU A 66 -9.94 -8.20 9.46
C GLU A 66 -10.48 -7.17 8.46
N GLN A 67 -11.49 -6.40 8.88
CA GLN A 67 -12.14 -5.41 8.03
C GLN A 67 -11.16 -4.40 7.45
N VAL A 68 -10.29 -3.82 8.28
CA VAL A 68 -9.27 -2.86 7.80
C VAL A 68 -8.29 -3.52 6.84
N ALA A 69 -7.85 -4.75 7.12
CA ALA A 69 -6.96 -5.47 6.22
C ALA A 69 -7.63 -5.76 4.87
N ARG A 70 -8.90 -6.17 4.87
CA ARG A 70 -9.69 -6.44 3.67
C ARG A 70 -9.96 -5.20 2.83
N GLU A 71 -10.24 -4.07 3.46
CA GLU A 71 -10.39 -2.78 2.76
C GLU A 71 -9.10 -2.40 2.03
N ILE A 72 -7.95 -2.52 2.70
CA ILE A 72 -6.64 -2.28 2.06
C ILE A 72 -6.39 -3.27 0.91
N ASN A 73 -6.72 -4.54 1.09
CA ASN A 73 -6.58 -5.55 0.03
C ASN A 73 -7.48 -5.24 -1.17
N ASP A 74 -8.73 -4.82 -0.93
CA ASP A 74 -9.67 -4.45 -2.00
C ASP A 74 -9.12 -3.29 -2.84
N ILE A 75 -8.66 -2.23 -2.18
CA ILE A 75 -8.05 -1.05 -2.82
C ILE A 75 -6.78 -1.44 -3.60
N LEU A 76 -5.85 -2.16 -2.98
CA LEU A 76 -4.55 -2.44 -3.58
C LEU A 76 -4.60 -3.52 -4.67
N SER A 77 -5.63 -4.36 -4.66
CA SER A 77 -5.82 -5.44 -5.64
C SER A 77 -6.57 -5.00 -6.90
N ASP A 78 -7.29 -3.87 -6.87
CA ASP A 78 -8.06 -3.39 -8.01
C ASP A 78 -7.15 -2.96 -9.18
N ASN A 79 -7.14 -3.75 -10.26
CA ASN A 79 -6.37 -3.45 -11.46
C ASN A 79 -7.00 -2.33 -12.30
N ASN A 80 -8.33 -2.21 -12.30
CA ASN A 80 -9.03 -1.16 -13.04
C ASN A 80 -8.76 0.20 -12.42
N ALA A 81 -8.72 0.30 -11.09
CA ALA A 81 -8.36 1.53 -10.38
C ALA A 81 -6.91 1.96 -10.67
N ARG A 82 -6.00 1.01 -10.92
CA ARG A 82 -4.59 1.26 -11.25
C ARG A 82 -4.35 1.57 -12.73
N ALA A 83 -5.24 1.12 -13.61
CA ALA A 83 -5.07 1.18 -15.06
C ALA A 83 -4.88 2.60 -15.66
N PRO A 84 -5.51 3.68 -15.15
CA PRO A 84 -5.28 5.02 -15.68
C PRO A 84 -3.81 5.48 -15.61
N VAL A 85 -3.04 4.95 -14.65
CA VAL A 85 -1.63 5.30 -14.45
C VAL A 85 -0.70 4.28 -15.09
N PHE A 86 -0.99 2.99 -14.95
CA PHE A 86 -0.05 1.92 -15.31
C PHE A 86 -0.47 1.09 -16.53
N GLY A 87 -1.69 1.28 -17.03
CA GLY A 87 -2.33 0.39 -18.00
C GLY A 87 -2.85 -0.91 -17.37
N LEU A 88 -3.75 -1.60 -18.09
CA LEU A 88 -4.35 -2.86 -17.63
C LEU A 88 -3.35 -4.02 -17.58
N HIS A 89 -2.30 -3.98 -18.41
CA HIS A 89 -1.28 -5.03 -18.52
C HIS A 89 0.08 -4.54 -17.99
N SER A 90 0.07 -3.93 -16.80
CA SER A 90 1.29 -3.50 -16.14
C SER A 90 2.05 -4.67 -15.50
N PRO A 91 3.33 -4.51 -15.11
CA PRO A 91 4.06 -5.51 -14.32
C PRO A 91 3.38 -5.89 -12.99
N LEU A 92 2.39 -5.13 -12.53
CA LEU A 92 1.67 -5.41 -11.29
C LEU A 92 0.52 -6.43 -11.47
N LEU A 93 0.27 -6.90 -12.70
CA LEU A 93 -0.72 -7.92 -13.04
C LEU A 93 -0.06 -9.31 -13.08
N LEU A 94 -0.66 -10.32 -12.45
CA LEU A 94 -0.20 -11.72 -12.46
C LEU A 94 -1.16 -12.64 -13.24
N GLY A 95 -1.64 -12.18 -14.40
CA GLY A 95 -2.70 -12.86 -15.16
C GLY A 95 -4.01 -12.92 -14.37
N ASP A 96 -4.61 -14.09 -14.29
CA ASP A 96 -5.87 -14.32 -13.55
C ASP A 96 -5.68 -14.39 -12.03
N ARG A 97 -4.45 -14.33 -11.53
CA ARG A 97 -4.15 -14.37 -10.11
C ARG A 97 -4.31 -12.97 -9.49
N PRO A 98 -5.24 -12.78 -8.53
CA PRO A 98 -5.37 -11.52 -7.82
C PRO A 98 -4.08 -11.18 -7.07
N ALA A 99 -3.62 -9.93 -7.23
CA ALA A 99 -2.45 -9.43 -6.54
C ALA A 99 -2.68 -7.98 -6.09
N ALA A 100 -2.44 -7.74 -4.81
CA ALA A 100 -2.37 -6.41 -4.23
C ALA A 100 -0.96 -5.86 -4.41
N ALA A 101 -0.80 -4.61 -4.83
CA ALA A 101 0.52 -4.03 -5.01
C ALA A 101 0.54 -2.52 -4.79
N LYS A 102 1.67 -2.02 -4.27
CA LYS A 102 1.96 -0.61 -4.16
C LYS A 102 3.37 -0.29 -4.68
N THR A 103 3.43 0.69 -5.58
CA THR A 103 4.68 1.27 -6.06
C THR A 103 5.18 2.39 -5.12
N GLY A 104 6.49 2.59 -5.08
CA GLY A 104 7.14 3.71 -4.42
C GLY A 104 8.23 4.31 -5.30
N THR A 105 8.41 5.63 -5.25
CA THR A 105 9.49 6.35 -5.95
C THR A 105 9.91 7.53 -5.09
N SER A 106 11.20 7.60 -4.74
CA SER A 106 11.78 8.77 -4.07
C SER A 106 12.46 9.67 -5.10
N GLN A 107 12.25 10.98 -4.99
CA GLN A 107 12.84 11.96 -5.90
C GLN A 107 14.25 12.36 -5.47
N ASP A 108 15.09 12.78 -6.43
CA ASP A 108 16.33 13.47 -6.12
C ASP A 108 16.04 14.88 -5.58
N PRO A 109 16.72 15.33 -4.49
CA PRO A 109 16.45 16.64 -3.90
C PRO A 109 16.94 17.81 -4.76
N ASN A 110 17.81 17.58 -5.74
CA ASN A 110 18.33 18.60 -6.63
C ASN A 110 17.69 18.57 -8.03
N ASP A 111 16.95 17.50 -8.36
CA ASP A 111 16.29 17.32 -9.65
C ASP A 111 15.06 16.39 -9.52
N GLU A 112 13.88 16.99 -9.36
CA GLU A 112 12.61 16.26 -9.18
C GLU A 112 12.23 15.35 -10.36
N THR A 113 12.86 15.53 -11.52
CA THR A 113 12.64 14.68 -12.69
C THR A 113 13.35 13.33 -12.57
N LYS A 114 14.24 13.18 -11.58
CA LYS A 114 15.02 11.98 -11.32
C LYS A 114 14.54 11.26 -10.07
N ALA A 115 14.61 9.93 -10.12
CA ALA A 115 14.37 9.07 -8.98
C ALA A 115 15.69 8.63 -8.34
N LYS A 116 15.69 8.41 -7.03
CA LYS A 116 16.77 7.75 -6.29
C LYS A 116 16.47 6.28 -6.01
N ASP A 117 15.26 6.04 -5.51
CA ASP A 117 14.78 4.71 -5.17
C ASP A 117 13.50 4.39 -5.93
N ALA A 118 13.39 3.13 -6.31
CA ALA A 118 12.19 2.55 -6.86
C ALA A 118 11.81 1.31 -6.06
N TRP A 119 10.53 1.23 -5.70
CA TRP A 119 9.99 0.17 -4.88
C TRP A 119 8.74 -0.44 -5.51
N VAL A 120 8.57 -1.75 -5.34
CA VAL A 120 7.29 -2.43 -5.41
C VAL A 120 7.17 -3.36 -4.22
N ILE A 121 6.14 -3.16 -3.40
CA ILE A 121 5.71 -4.16 -2.41
C ILE A 121 4.37 -4.69 -2.89
N GLY A 122 4.30 -6.00 -3.13
CA GLY A 122 3.10 -6.63 -3.63
C GLY A 122 2.95 -8.04 -3.11
N TYR A 123 1.71 -8.54 -3.12
CA TYR A 123 1.37 -9.76 -2.45
C TYR A 123 0.11 -10.44 -2.99
N THR A 124 0.03 -11.73 -2.74
CA THR A 124 -1.17 -12.57 -2.77
C THR A 124 -1.52 -12.97 -1.33
N PRO A 125 -2.63 -13.68 -1.07
CA PRO A 125 -2.95 -14.15 0.28
C PRO A 125 -1.79 -14.93 0.95
N SER A 126 -1.11 -15.80 0.19
CA SER A 126 -0.03 -16.64 0.73
C SER A 126 1.42 -16.16 0.54
N LEU A 127 1.69 -15.08 -0.21
CA LEU A 127 3.06 -14.61 -0.44
C LEU A 127 3.14 -13.09 -0.54
N VAL A 128 4.05 -12.48 0.22
CA VAL A 128 4.42 -11.06 0.10
C VAL A 128 5.86 -10.96 -0.39
N ALA A 129 6.07 -10.16 -1.43
CA ALA A 129 7.38 -9.85 -1.97
C ALA A 129 7.58 -8.35 -2.09
N GLY A 130 8.78 -7.89 -1.73
CA GLY A 130 9.21 -6.53 -1.91
C GLY A 130 10.48 -6.46 -2.75
N VAL A 131 10.49 -5.53 -3.70
CA VAL A 131 11.65 -5.22 -4.54
C VAL A 131 12.01 -3.76 -4.34
N TRP A 132 13.29 -3.52 -4.07
CA TRP A 132 13.92 -2.21 -4.12
C TRP A 132 14.98 -2.20 -5.23
N THR A 133 15.04 -1.10 -5.97
CA THR A 133 16.10 -0.79 -6.91
C THR A 133 16.58 0.63 -6.68
N GLY A 134 17.89 0.81 -6.57
CA GLY A 134 18.55 2.10 -6.38
C GLY A 134 20.07 1.90 -6.36
N ASN A 135 20.81 3.01 -6.29
CA ASN A 135 22.26 2.97 -6.21
C ASN A 135 22.72 3.06 -4.74
N ASN A 136 23.70 2.23 -4.36
CA ASN A 136 24.21 2.18 -2.98
C ASN A 136 24.86 3.49 -2.51
N ASP A 137 25.23 4.38 -3.44
CA ASP A 137 25.81 5.70 -3.18
C ASP A 137 24.77 6.84 -3.27
N ASN A 138 23.48 6.51 -3.36
CA ASN A 138 22.34 7.43 -3.52
C ASN A 138 22.37 8.28 -4.80
N THR A 139 23.18 7.91 -5.80
CA THR A 139 23.11 8.56 -7.11
C THR A 139 21.78 8.23 -7.81
N PRO A 140 21.18 9.16 -8.58
CA PRO A 140 19.89 8.92 -9.21
C PRO A 140 19.91 7.84 -10.31
N ILE A 141 18.78 7.16 -10.50
CA ILE A 141 18.53 6.14 -11.55
C ILE A 141 18.03 6.74 -12.90
N GLU A 142 18.30 8.03 -13.12
CA GLU A 142 18.05 8.87 -14.31
C GLU A 142 16.60 9.22 -14.73
N LYS A 143 15.54 8.47 -14.38
CA LYS A 143 14.14 8.84 -14.74
C LYS A 143 13.11 8.69 -13.61
N GLY A 144 12.16 9.64 -13.54
CA GLY A 144 10.96 9.55 -12.70
C GLY A 144 10.00 8.42 -13.09
N GLY A 145 9.09 8.03 -12.19
CA GLY A 145 8.19 6.87 -12.38
C GLY A 145 8.87 5.50 -12.21
N ALA A 146 10.07 5.49 -11.63
CA ALA A 146 10.94 4.33 -11.57
C ALA A 146 10.34 3.13 -10.81
N GLY A 147 9.39 3.32 -9.88
CA GLY A 147 8.81 2.22 -9.11
C GLY A 147 8.26 1.09 -10.00
N VAL A 148 7.34 1.43 -10.92
CA VAL A 148 6.73 0.44 -11.82
C VAL A 148 7.66 0.00 -12.94
N MET A 149 8.62 0.84 -13.36
CA MET A 149 9.50 0.54 -14.49
C MET A 149 10.76 -0.26 -14.10
N ALA A 150 11.32 -0.01 -12.92
CA ALA A 150 12.57 -0.63 -12.45
C ALA A 150 12.30 -1.80 -11.50
N ALA A 151 11.50 -1.59 -10.44
CA ALA A 151 11.19 -2.64 -9.47
C ALA A 151 10.04 -3.55 -9.93
N GLY A 152 9.09 -3.02 -10.71
CA GLY A 152 7.92 -3.75 -11.21
C GLY A 152 8.23 -5.04 -11.98
N PRO A 153 9.07 -5.02 -13.03
CA PRO A 153 9.39 -6.23 -13.79
C PRO A 153 10.06 -7.32 -12.95
N ILE A 154 10.98 -6.95 -12.06
CA ILE A 154 11.65 -7.88 -11.15
C ILE A 154 10.63 -8.54 -10.21
N TRP A 155 9.71 -7.74 -9.66
CA TRP A 155 8.64 -8.25 -8.80
C TRP A 155 7.71 -9.20 -9.57
N HIS A 156 7.34 -8.83 -10.80
CA HIS A 156 6.48 -9.64 -11.67
C HIS A 156 7.09 -11.02 -11.93
N ASP A 157 8.34 -11.05 -12.39
CA ASP A 157 9.04 -12.28 -12.74
C ASP A 157 9.21 -13.19 -11.52
N PHE A 158 9.60 -12.61 -10.38
CA PHE A 158 9.72 -13.35 -9.12
C PHE A 158 8.39 -13.97 -8.71
N MET A 159 7.31 -13.19 -8.68
CA MET A 159 5.99 -13.67 -8.24
C MET A 159 5.42 -14.71 -9.19
N THR A 160 5.53 -14.49 -10.50
CA THR A 160 5.11 -15.44 -11.52
C THR A 160 5.83 -16.78 -11.36
N GLN A 161 7.14 -16.76 -11.14
CA GLN A 161 7.92 -17.99 -10.94
C GLN A 161 7.65 -18.65 -9.60
N ALA A 162 7.58 -17.87 -8.51
CA ALA A 162 7.36 -18.39 -7.16
C ALA A 162 5.98 -19.03 -6.99
N LEU A 163 4.97 -18.55 -7.74
CA LEU A 163 3.57 -18.98 -7.63
C LEU A 163 3.11 -19.86 -8.79
N LYS A 164 4.00 -20.31 -9.67
CA LYS A 164 3.66 -21.08 -10.89
C LYS A 164 2.85 -22.35 -10.61
N ASP A 165 3.16 -23.05 -9.51
CA ASP A 165 2.52 -24.30 -9.10
C ASP A 165 1.58 -24.12 -7.88
N ALA A 166 1.45 -22.89 -7.39
CA ALA A 166 0.59 -22.57 -6.25
C ALA A 166 -0.87 -22.43 -6.70
N PRO A 167 -1.87 -22.80 -5.87
CA PRO A 167 -3.27 -22.54 -6.20
C PRO A 167 -3.53 -21.03 -6.37
N ILE A 168 -4.46 -20.66 -7.24
CA ILE A 168 -4.94 -19.27 -7.36
C ILE A 168 -5.87 -18.99 -6.18
N GLU A 169 -5.48 -18.02 -5.35
CA GLU A 169 -6.22 -17.60 -4.16
C GLU A 169 -6.85 -16.23 -4.39
N THR A 170 -7.95 -15.94 -3.70
CA THR A 170 -8.61 -14.64 -3.73
C THR A 170 -8.55 -13.99 -2.35
N PHE A 171 -8.57 -12.66 -2.31
CA PHE A 171 -8.73 -11.92 -1.07
C PHE A 171 -10.19 -11.99 -0.59
N ASN A 172 -10.39 -12.11 0.72
CA ASN A 172 -11.72 -11.91 1.29
C ASN A 172 -12.15 -10.46 1.07
N LYS A 173 -13.38 -10.27 0.61
CA LYS A 173 -13.93 -8.92 0.42
C LYS A 173 -14.27 -8.30 1.79
N PRO A 174 -14.07 -6.98 1.94
CA PRO A 174 -14.52 -6.28 3.14
C PRO A 174 -16.05 -6.27 3.21
N ASP A 175 -16.59 -6.14 4.42
CA ASP A 175 -18.00 -5.83 4.60
C ASP A 175 -18.29 -4.45 3.97
N PRO A 176 -19.44 -4.26 3.30
CA PRO A 176 -19.76 -3.00 2.65
C PRO A 176 -19.93 -1.88 3.68
N ILE A 177 -19.25 -0.74 3.45
CA ILE A 177 -19.50 0.50 4.19
C ILE A 177 -20.54 1.29 3.40
N ILE A 178 -21.76 1.40 3.95
CA ILE A 178 -22.81 2.25 3.39
C ILE A 178 -23.05 3.39 4.35
N THR A 179 -22.99 4.62 3.82
CA THR A 179 -23.25 5.83 4.60
C THR A 179 -24.37 6.63 3.94
N ASP A 180 -24.99 7.56 4.67
CA ASP A 180 -25.94 8.50 4.06
C ASP A 180 -25.22 9.61 3.27
N LYS A 181 -23.88 9.58 3.19
CA LYS A 181 -23.04 10.55 2.50
C LYS A 181 -22.74 10.04 1.09
N PRO A 182 -23.35 10.60 0.03
CA PRO A 182 -23.21 10.11 -1.34
C PRO A 182 -21.75 10.00 -1.79
N ILE A 183 -20.92 10.99 -1.43
CA ILE A 183 -19.51 11.03 -1.84
C ILE A 183 -18.69 9.85 -1.30
N LEU A 184 -18.99 9.37 -0.08
CA LEU A 184 -18.30 8.22 0.52
C LEU A 184 -18.73 6.89 -0.10
N ASN A 185 -19.93 6.86 -0.72
CA ASN A 185 -20.42 5.70 -1.47
C ASN A 185 -19.97 5.73 -2.95
N GLY A 186 -19.06 6.65 -3.33
CA GLY A 186 -18.64 6.84 -4.71
C GLY A 186 -19.73 7.42 -5.63
N GLN A 187 -20.83 7.93 -5.07
CA GLN A 187 -21.89 8.58 -5.84
C GLN A 187 -21.49 10.01 -6.14
N ARG A 188 -21.27 10.31 -7.42
CA ARG A 188 -20.93 11.65 -7.87
C ARG A 188 -22.12 12.59 -7.68
N GLN A 189 -21.92 13.64 -6.89
CA GLN A 189 -22.80 14.80 -6.81
C GLN A 189 -21.99 16.06 -7.09
N ILE A 190 -22.66 17.11 -7.55
CA ILE A 190 -22.03 18.39 -7.95
C ILE A 190 -21.73 19.23 -6.70
N HIS A 191 -20.83 18.72 -5.85
CA HIS A 191 -20.28 19.40 -4.68
C HIS A 191 -18.90 18.82 -4.35
N GLU A 192 -18.02 19.64 -3.80
CA GLU A 192 -16.76 19.19 -3.24
C GLU A 192 -16.96 18.36 -1.95
N ILE A 193 -15.88 17.77 -1.43
CA ILE A 193 -15.97 16.75 -0.36
C ILE A 193 -16.36 17.33 1.01
N LEU A 194 -15.96 18.55 1.34
CA LEU A 194 -16.25 19.24 2.60
C LEU A 194 -17.74 19.63 2.71
N TYR A 195 -18.50 19.62 1.61
CA TYR A 195 -19.96 19.70 1.62
C TYR A 195 -20.57 18.55 2.44
N TRP A 196 -19.96 17.37 2.35
CA TRP A 196 -20.44 16.14 2.98
C TRP A 196 -19.69 15.78 4.25
N LEU A 197 -18.44 16.24 4.39
CA LEU A 197 -17.54 15.83 5.45
C LEU A 197 -17.09 17.00 6.33
N ASN A 198 -17.30 16.86 7.64
CA ASN A 198 -16.48 17.56 8.61
C ASN A 198 -15.10 16.86 8.64
N LYS A 199 -14.03 17.58 8.31
CA LYS A 199 -12.67 17.01 8.32
C LYS A 199 -12.20 16.55 9.70
N ASP A 200 -12.74 17.17 10.76
CA ASP A 200 -12.41 16.85 12.15
C ASP A 200 -13.27 15.68 12.69
N ASP A 201 -14.37 15.37 12.01
CA ASP A 201 -15.21 14.19 12.26
C ASP A 201 -15.79 13.62 10.95
N PRO A 202 -14.97 12.89 10.16
CA PRO A 202 -15.38 12.40 8.84
C PRO A 202 -16.54 11.39 8.89
N GLN A 203 -16.70 10.69 10.01
CA GLN A 203 -17.74 9.67 10.20
C GLN A 203 -19.03 10.25 10.79
N GLY A 204 -18.98 11.43 11.41
CA GLY A 204 -20.14 12.13 11.96
C GLY A 204 -21.11 12.66 10.90
N ALA A 205 -22.06 13.50 11.32
CA ALA A 205 -23.02 14.13 10.41
C ALA A 205 -22.33 15.06 9.39
N PRO A 206 -22.93 15.31 8.21
CA PRO A 206 -22.49 16.39 7.32
C PRO A 206 -22.50 17.75 8.04
N PRO A 207 -21.58 18.67 7.70
CA PRO A 207 -21.53 19.98 8.32
C PRO A 207 -22.78 20.81 7.97
N GLU A 208 -23.39 21.46 8.96
CA GLU A 208 -24.54 22.37 8.73
C GLU A 208 -24.14 23.62 7.91
N LYS A 209 -22.87 24.03 8.01
CA LYS A 209 -22.29 25.17 7.30
C LYS A 209 -20.96 24.79 6.66
N PRO A 210 -20.97 24.08 5.52
CA PRO A 210 -19.75 23.64 4.85
C PRO A 210 -18.80 24.80 4.51
N ASP A 211 -19.36 25.97 4.19
CA ASP A 211 -18.63 27.19 3.83
C ASP A 211 -17.88 27.86 5.00
N SER A 212 -18.01 27.31 6.21
CA SER A 212 -17.19 27.70 7.36
C SER A 212 -15.75 27.18 7.26
N ASP A 213 -15.49 26.12 6.49
CA ASP A 213 -14.12 25.71 6.17
C ASP A 213 -13.54 26.68 5.12
N PRO A 214 -12.37 27.30 5.39
CA PRO A 214 -11.77 28.27 4.47
C PRO A 214 -11.42 27.68 3.10
N GLN A 215 -11.26 26.35 2.99
CA GLN A 215 -10.96 25.66 1.74
C GLN A 215 -12.21 25.34 0.93
N PHE A 216 -13.39 25.28 1.55
CA PHE A 216 -14.66 24.93 0.89
C PHE A 216 -14.88 25.76 -0.37
N LYS A 217 -14.87 27.10 -0.23
CA LYS A 217 -15.14 28.01 -1.37
C LYS A 217 -14.10 27.88 -2.48
N ASN A 218 -12.84 27.64 -2.13
CA ASN A 218 -11.76 27.51 -3.10
C ASN A 218 -11.98 26.28 -3.99
N TRP A 219 -12.41 25.17 -3.40
CA TRP A 219 -12.60 23.90 -4.11
C TRP A 219 -13.94 23.83 -4.81
N GLU A 220 -15.01 24.27 -4.14
CA GLU A 220 -16.37 24.28 -4.69
C GLU A 220 -16.43 25.18 -5.93
N THR A 221 -15.85 26.38 -5.89
CA THR A 221 -15.83 27.29 -7.05
C THR A 221 -15.12 26.65 -8.25
N ALA A 222 -13.98 25.98 -8.02
CA ALA A 222 -13.25 25.31 -9.09
C ALA A 222 -14.06 24.16 -9.72
N LEU A 223 -14.75 23.37 -8.88
CA LEU A 223 -15.62 22.28 -9.34
C LEU A 223 -16.80 22.82 -10.16
N GLN A 224 -17.49 23.85 -9.68
CA GLN A 224 -18.62 24.45 -10.38
C GLN A 224 -18.21 25.06 -11.72
N ASN A 225 -17.02 25.66 -11.82
CA ASN A 225 -16.49 26.21 -13.07
C ASN A 225 -16.04 25.13 -14.07
N TRP A 226 -15.77 23.91 -13.61
CA TRP A 226 -15.33 22.79 -14.45
C TRP A 226 -16.50 22.10 -15.17
N LEU A 227 -17.71 22.19 -14.62
CA LEU A 227 -18.95 21.66 -15.18
C LEU A 227 -19.49 22.56 -16.30
#